data_AF-A0A947GLF4-F1
#
_entry.id   AF-A0A947GLF4-F1
#
_cell.length_a   1.000
_cell.length_b   1.000
_cell.length_c   1.000
_cell.angle_alpha   90.00
_cell.angle_beta   90.00
_cell.angle_gamma   90.00
#
_symmetry.space_group_name_H-M   'P 1'
#
loop_
_entity.id
_entity.type
_entity.pdbx_description
1 polymer ?
#
loop_
_entity_poly.entity_id
_entity_poly.type
_entity_poly.pdbx_seq_one_letter_code
_entity_poly.pdbx_strand_id
1 'polypeptide(L)'
;MIYIAGWVLLWFKPFYQFLLFFAGALGVLAIFLGVLPAAPENRLFAVVAAALNVCLFLIVGAGVVALRKWMASRAKVSGKEKALDAEMARIRADIAARDGTPPTGAN
;
A
#
# COMPACT_ATOMS: atom_id res chain seq x y z
N MET A 1 9.76 18.63 8.99
CA MET A 1 9.59 18.43 7.53
C MET A 1 10.02 17.06 7.02
N ILE A 2 11.11 16.43 7.52
CA ILE A 2 11.61 15.13 7.02
C ILE A 2 10.57 14.00 7.00
N TYR A 3 9.65 13.96 7.97
CA TYR A 3 8.60 12.95 8.02
C TYR A 3 7.75 12.93 6.73
N ILE A 4 7.46 14.10 6.14
CA ILE A 4 6.59 14.23 4.95
C ILE A 4 7.14 13.45 3.76
N ALA A 5 8.46 13.46 3.55
CA ALA A 5 9.09 12.70 2.48
C ALA A 5 8.89 11.18 2.65
N GLY A 6 9.00 10.67 3.89
CA GLY A 6 8.72 9.27 4.21
C GLY A 6 7.25 8.90 3.97
N TRP A 7 6.33 9.80 4.34
CA TRP A 7 4.89 9.64 4.09
C TRP A 7 4.56 9.57 2.60
N VAL A 8 5.12 10.47 1.79
CA VAL A 8 4.91 10.49 0.34
C VAL A 8 5.47 9.23 -0.32
N LEU A 9 6.65 8.75 0.10
CA LEU A 9 7.23 7.50 -0.42
C LEU A 9 6.40 6.26 -0.09
N LEU A 10 5.89 6.15 1.14
CA LEU A 10 4.96 5.08 1.54
C LEU A 10 3.65 5.13 0.73
N TRP A 11 3.25 6.31 0.29
CA TRP A 11 2.13 6.52 -0.63
C TRP A 11 2.44 6.16 -2.09
N PHE A 12 3.64 5.81 -2.49
CA PHE A 12 3.85 5.23 -3.84
C PHE A 12 4.13 3.74 -3.78
N LYS A 13 4.83 3.28 -2.73
CA LYS A 13 5.17 1.88 -2.55
C LYS A 13 4.89 1.41 -1.11
N PRO A 14 3.71 0.81 -0.84
CA PRO A 14 3.34 0.34 0.49
C PRO A 14 4.03 -0.99 0.84
N PHE A 15 5.34 -0.95 1.04
CA PHE A 15 6.14 -2.08 1.50
C PHE A 15 6.56 -1.89 2.96
N TYR A 16 6.32 -2.89 3.80
CA TYR A 16 6.74 -2.88 5.21
C TYR A 16 8.26 -2.76 5.38
N GLN A 17 9.04 -3.30 4.44
CA GLN A 17 10.50 -3.15 4.43
C GLN A 17 10.93 -1.68 4.28
N PHE A 18 10.24 -0.89 3.45
CA PHE A 18 10.50 0.54 3.31
C PHE A 18 10.12 1.30 4.57
N LEU A 19 9.01 0.94 5.22
CA LEU A 19 8.59 1.53 6.50
C LEU A 19 9.66 1.34 7.58
N LEU A 20 10.16 0.10 7.73
CA LEU A 20 11.20 -0.22 8.73
C LEU A 20 12.52 0.48 8.42
N PHE A 21 12.94 0.50 7.15
CA PHE A 21 14.14 1.21 6.72
C PHE A 21 14.06 2.71 7.04
N PHE A 22 12.94 3.36 6.69
CA PHE A 22 12.73 4.78 6.97
C PHE A 22 12.65 5.08 8.47
N ALA A 23 11.97 4.22 9.24
CA ALA A 23 11.90 4.35 10.69
C ALA A 23 13.29 4.24 11.33
N GLY A 24 14.11 3.30 10.87
CA GLY A 24 15.50 3.16 11.30
C GLY A 24 16.34 4.39 10.96
N ALA A 25 16.25 4.88 9.72
CA ALA A 25 16.96 6.09 9.28
C ALA A 25 16.53 7.34 10.08
N LEU A 26 15.24 7.48 10.34
CA LEU A 26 14.68 8.54 11.20
C LEU A 26 15.19 8.43 12.64
N GLY A 27 15.27 7.22 13.19
CA GLY A 27 15.79 6.97 14.53
C GLY A 27 17.26 7.36 14.66
N VAL A 28 18.09 6.95 13.70
CA VAL A 28 19.51 7.36 13.64
C VAL A 28 19.63 8.88 13.54
N LEU A 29 18.85 9.50 12.65
CA LEU A 29 18.87 10.95 12.48
C LEU A 29 18.42 11.69 13.75
N ALA A 30 17.39 11.19 14.45
CA ALA A 30 16.92 11.76 15.71
C ALA A 30 17.98 11.67 16.82
N ILE A 31 18.78 10.61 16.83
CA ILE A 31 19.91 10.49 17.76
C ILE A 31 20.98 11.55 17.45
N PHE A 32 21.39 11.69 16.19
CA PHE A 32 22.43 12.64 15.79
C PHE A 32 22.02 14.12 15.92
N LEU A 33 20.77 14.45 15.60
CA LEU A 33 20.30 15.84 15.58
C LEU A 33 19.56 16.25 16.86
N GLY A 34 19.07 15.29 17.64
CA GLY A 34 18.27 15.55 18.84
C GLY A 34 18.97 15.13 20.13
N VAL A 35 19.49 13.90 20.19
CA VAL A 35 20.02 13.33 21.45
C VAL A 35 21.47 13.74 21.72
N LEU A 36 22.35 13.61 20.72
CA LEU A 36 23.77 13.97 20.82
C LEU A 36 24.01 15.44 21.20
N PRO A 37 23.35 16.41 20.56
CA PRO A 37 23.53 17.83 20.90
C PRO A 37 22.74 18.28 22.14
N ALA A 38 21.86 17.44 22.70
CA ALA A 38 21.11 17.81 23.90
C ALA A 38 22.01 17.92 25.14
N ALA A 39 21.67 18.89 26.00
CA ALA A 39 22.28 19.05 27.32
C ALA A 39 22.15 17.75 28.13
N PRO A 40 23.15 17.39 28.96
CA PRO A 40 23.19 16.11 29.67
C PRO A 40 21.93 15.83 30.50
N GLU A 41 21.41 16.82 31.21
CA GLU A 41 20.16 16.71 31.99
C GLU A 41 18.93 16.37 31.14
N ASN A 42 18.93 16.73 29.86
CA ASN A 42 17.80 16.57 28.94
C ASN A 42 17.96 15.39 27.99
N ARG A 43 19.10 14.68 28.00
CA ARG A 43 19.35 13.56 27.09
C ARG A 43 18.34 12.43 27.27
N LEU A 44 17.96 12.13 28.50
CA LEU A 44 16.97 11.07 28.77
C LEU A 44 15.61 11.44 28.12
N PHE A 45 15.16 12.68 28.31
CA PHE A 45 13.94 13.20 27.67
C PHE A 45 14.05 13.19 26.15
N ALA A 46 15.21 13.59 25.59
CA ALA A 46 15.44 13.58 24.15
C ALA A 46 15.40 12.16 23.56
N VAL A 47 15.95 11.16 24.26
CA VAL A 47 15.88 9.74 23.86
C VAL A 47 14.44 9.24 23.88
N VAL A 48 13.70 9.52 24.96
CA VAL A 48 12.29 9.11 25.08
C VAL A 48 11.44 9.77 24.00
N ALA A 49 11.63 11.07 23.75
CA ALA A 49 10.93 11.79 22.69
C ALA A 49 11.28 11.26 21.29
N ALA A 50 12.54 10.93 21.02
CA ALA A 50 12.96 10.32 19.76
C ALA A 50 12.30 8.94 19.57
N ALA A 51 12.32 8.10 20.61
CA ALA A 51 11.70 6.78 20.58
C ALA A 51 10.18 6.86 20.35
N LEU A 52 9.48 7.77 21.05
CA LEU A 52 8.06 8.00 20.86
C LEU A 52 7.72 8.43 19.44
N ASN A 53 8.51 9.34 18.85
CA ASN A 53 8.30 9.78 17.47
C ASN A 53 8.48 8.64 16.45
N VAL A 54 9.49 7.79 16.63
CA VAL A 54 9.71 6.60 15.79
C VAL A 54 8.55 5.62 15.93
N CYS A 55 8.08 5.36 17.16
CA CYS A 55 6.92 4.51 17.42
C CYS A 55 5.65 5.05 16.75
N LEU A 56 5.37 6.34 16.87
CA LEU A 56 4.23 6.99 16.20
C LEU A 56 4.33 6.85 14.68
N PHE A 57 5.50 7.08 14.10
CA PHE A 57 5.73 6.91 12.67
C PHE A 57 5.46 5.47 12.21
N LEU A 58 5.93 4.48 12.98
CA LEU A 58 5.69 3.06 12.69
C LEU A 58 4.21 2.69 12.78
N ILE A 59 3.51 3.12 13.83
CA ILE A 59 2.08 2.79 14.04
C ILE A 59 1.24 3.37 12.90
N VAL A 60 1.38 4.67 12.64
CA VAL A 60 0.57 5.33 11.62
C VAL A 60 0.99 4.85 10.21
N GLY A 61 2.29 4.64 9.97
CA GLY A 61 2.80 4.13 8.70
C GLY A 61 2.35 2.70 8.42
N ALA A 62 2.33 1.83 9.44
CA ALA A 62 1.79 0.48 9.32
C ALA A 62 0.30 0.50 9.00
N GLY A 63 -0.46 1.40 9.63
CA GLY A 63 -1.88 1.64 9.32
C GLY A 63 -2.10 2.01 7.85
N VAL A 64 -1.32 2.95 7.32
CA VAL A 64 -1.41 3.36 5.90
C VAL A 64 -1.05 2.23 4.94
N VAL A 65 0.01 1.47 5.24
CA VAL A 65 0.39 0.31 4.41
C VAL A 65 -0.71 -0.76 4.42
N ALA A 66 -1.27 -1.06 5.59
CA ALA A 66 -2.36 -2.03 5.73
C ALA A 66 -3.61 -1.58 4.96
N LEU A 67 -4.03 -0.32 5.13
CA LEU A 67 -5.18 0.24 4.43
C LEU A 67 -4.99 0.19 2.91
N ARG A 68 -3.80 0.54 2.42
CA ARG A 68 -3.49 0.48 0.98
C ARG A 68 -3.48 -0.93 0.43
N LYS A 69 -2.88 -1.88 1.14
CA LYS A 69 -2.90 -3.28 0.71
C LYS A 69 -4.33 -3.81 0.66
N TRP A 70 -5.18 -3.42 1.61
CA TRP A 70 -6.58 -3.77 1.64
C TRP A 70 -7.40 -3.15 0.49
N MET A 71 -7.17 -1.88 0.16
CA MET A 71 -7.81 -1.25 -1.01
C MET A 71 -7.34 -1.89 -2.33
N ALA A 72 -6.04 -2.19 -2.45
CA ALA A 72 -5.47 -2.81 -3.63
C ALA A 72 -5.98 -4.25 -3.84
N SER A 73 -6.19 -5.01 -2.76
CA SER A 73 -6.78 -6.35 -2.85
C SER A 73 -8.24 -6.29 -3.31
N ARG A 74 -9.04 -5.36 -2.79
CA ARG A 74 -10.42 -5.14 -3.28
C ARG A 74 -10.48 -4.73 -4.75
N ALA A 75 -9.58 -3.85 -5.19
CA ALA A 75 -9.51 -3.44 -6.59
C ALA A 75 -9.17 -4.62 -7.52
N LYS A 76 -8.29 -5.53 -7.09
CA LYS A 76 -7.94 -6.75 -7.85
C LYS A 76 -9.12 -7.73 -7.98
N VAL A 77 -9.94 -7.87 -6.93
CA VAL A 77 -11.13 -8.74 -6.96
C VAL A 77 -12.11 -8.22 -8.02
N SER A 78 -12.41 -6.92 -8.00
CA SER A 78 -13.30 -6.30 -9.00
C SER A 78 -12.78 -6.42 -10.44
N GLY A 79 -11.45 -6.36 -10.65
CA GLY A 79 -10.85 -6.55 -11.97
C GLY A 79 -11.01 -7.98 -12.51
N LYS A 80 -10.90 -9.00 -11.65
CA LYS A 80 -11.13 -10.39 -12.03
C LYS A 80 -12.59 -10.67 -12.36
N GLU A 81 -13.51 -10.13 -11.58
CA GLU A 81 -14.95 -10.24 -11.85
C GLU A 81 -15.31 -9.62 -13.21
N LYS A 82 -14.78 -8.42 -13.51
CA LYS A 82 -14.99 -7.80 -14.83
C LYS A 82 -14.41 -8.62 -15.99
N ALA A 83 -13.29 -9.29 -15.80
CA ALA A 83 -12.70 -10.16 -16.82
C ALA A 83 -13.57 -11.42 -17.06
N LEU A 84 -14.09 -12.01 -15.98
CA LEU A 84 -15.03 -13.15 -16.02
C LEU A 84 -16.35 -12.77 -16.70
N ASP A 85 -16.90 -11.59 -16.39
CA ASP A 85 -18.13 -11.10 -17.03
C ASP A 85 -17.91 -10.86 -18.53
N ALA A 86 -16.75 -10.32 -18.92
CA ALA A 86 -16.40 -10.13 -20.33
C ALA A 86 -16.27 -11.47 -21.09
N GLU A 87 -15.66 -12.49 -20.45
CA GLU A 87 -15.60 -13.85 -21.02
C GLU A 87 -16.99 -14.47 -21.16
N MET A 88 -17.84 -14.39 -20.12
CA MET A 88 -19.21 -14.91 -20.20
C MET A 88 -20.04 -14.19 -21.27
N ALA A 89 -19.90 -12.87 -21.41
CA ALA A 89 -20.58 -12.11 -22.46
C ALA A 89 -20.12 -12.57 -23.86
N ARG A 90 -18.82 -12.85 -24.03
CA ARG A 90 -18.26 -13.35 -25.28
C ARG A 90 -18.77 -14.76 -25.62
N ILE A 91 -18.85 -15.66 -24.64
CA ILE A 91 -19.40 -17.01 -24.82
C ILE A 91 -20.90 -16.94 -25.20
N ARG A 92 -21.69 -16.07 -24.53
CA ARG A 92 -23.10 -15.87 -24.87
C ARG A 92 -23.28 -15.34 -26.29
N ALA A 93 -22.43 -14.41 -26.73
CA ALA A 93 -22.45 -13.90 -28.09
C ALA A 93 -22.09 -15.00 -29.12
N ASP A 94 -21.12 -15.87 -28.80
CA ASP A 94 -20.71 -16.97 -29.69
C ASP A 94 -21.81 -18.05 -29.81
N ILE A 95 -22.52 -18.35 -28.71
CA ILE A 95 -23.67 -19.26 -28.72
C ILE A 95 -24.83 -18.66 -29.54
N ALA A 96 -25.17 -17.38 -29.31
CA ALA A 96 -26.23 -16.73 -30.07
C ALA A 96 -25.93 -16.64 -31.58
N ALA A 97 -24.66 -16.49 -31.96
CA ALA A 97 -24.24 -16.52 -33.36
C ALA A 97 -24.39 -17.93 -33.98
N ARG A 98 -24.16 -18.99 -33.20
CA ARG A 98 -24.33 -20.38 -33.65
C ARG A 98 -25.81 -20.78 -33.74
N ASP A 99 -26.62 -20.43 -32.75
CA ASP A 99 -28.05 -20.73 -32.72
C ASP A 99 -28.87 -19.88 -33.72
N GLY A 100 -28.33 -18.72 -34.14
CA GLY A 100 -28.91 -17.87 -35.19
C GLY A 100 -28.67 -18.36 -36.62
N THR A 101 -27.96 -19.47 -36.82
CA THR A 101 -27.77 -20.07 -38.15
C THR A 101 -28.93 -21.04 -38.42
N PRO A 102 -29.96 -20.68 -39.22
CA PRO A 102 -30.97 -21.65 -39.61
C PRO A 102 -30.29 -22.81 -40.35
N PRO A 103 -30.75 -24.06 -40.19
CA PRO A 103 -30.20 -25.18 -40.95
C PRO A 103 -30.37 -24.92 -42.45
N THR A 104 -29.32 -24.44 -43.10
CA THR A 104 -29.22 -24.38 -44.55
C THR A 104 -28.98 -25.80 -45.04
N GLY A 105 -30.08 -26.53 -45.22
CA GLY A 105 -30.05 -27.92 -45.65
C GLY A 105 -31.44 -28.54 -45.71
N ALA A 106 -32.37 -27.87 -46.39
CA ALA A 106 -33.46 -28.58 -47.05
C ALA A 106 -32.89 -29.18 -48.35
N ASN A 107 -33.23 -30.47 -48.57
CA ASN A 107 -33.11 -31.33 -49.75
C ASN A 107 -32.23 -32.55 -49.54
#